data_AF-A0A950UAQ0-F1
#
_entry.id   AF-A0A950UAQ0-F1
#
_cell.length_a   1.000
_cell.length_b   1.000
_cell.length_c   1.000
_cell.angle_alpha   90.00
_cell.angle_beta   90.00
_cell.angle_gamma   90.00
#
_symmetry.space_group_name_H-M   'P 1'
#
loop_
_entity.id
_entity.type
_entity.pdbx_description
1 polymer ?
#
loop_
_entity_poly.entity_id
_entity_poly.type
_entity_poly.pdbx_seq_one_letter_code
_entity_poly.pdbx_strand_id
1 'polypeptide(L)'
;MRSAAHGIEALRAALRDQGGLLSELADGPASNWPAQPGPPQIAADGPRAAGREAEYELLLEMILEGSLLHYGDPRVVLADGDLALLLGDQLYALGLARLAELGDLEAVAELADVISLLAQAHADADPELGSAVWEAGAVAIGWGASDSHRAAKALARRHDTSACDALRAAARQFVGGTLSGPAVS
;
A
#
# COMPACT_ATOMS: atom_id res chain seq x y z
N MET A 1 -8.33 -13.83 3.78
CA MET A 1 -8.30 -12.81 2.71
C MET A 1 -9.69 -12.32 2.38
N ARG A 2 -10.01 -11.11 2.85
CA ARG A 2 -11.17 -10.35 2.40
C ARG A 2 -10.95 -9.92 0.94
N SER A 3 -12.02 -9.67 0.20
CA SER A 3 -11.90 -9.12 -1.17
C SER A 3 -11.56 -7.64 -1.12
N ALA A 4 -10.93 -7.12 -2.17
CA ALA A 4 -10.64 -5.69 -2.27
C ALA A 4 -11.92 -4.82 -2.24
N ALA A 5 -13.05 -5.33 -2.76
CA ALA A 5 -14.33 -4.63 -2.70
C ALA A 5 -14.75 -4.27 -1.26
N HIS A 6 -14.44 -5.11 -0.26
CA HIS A 6 -14.79 -4.82 1.13
C HIS A 6 -13.96 -3.66 1.70
N GLY A 7 -12.64 -3.67 1.47
CA GLY A 7 -11.75 -2.59 1.88
C GLY A 7 -12.09 -1.27 1.20
N ILE A 8 -12.42 -1.30 -0.09
CA ILE A 8 -12.79 -0.11 -0.86
C ILE A 8 -14.13 0.48 -0.37
N GLU A 9 -15.12 -0.35 -0.03
CA GLU A 9 -16.37 0.13 0.58
C GLU A 9 -16.12 0.74 1.97
N ALA A 10 -15.23 0.14 2.77
CA ALA A 10 -14.84 0.70 4.06
C ALA A 10 -14.14 2.06 3.92
N LEU A 11 -13.25 2.21 2.93
CA LEU A 11 -12.66 3.49 2.56
C LEU A 11 -13.75 4.51 2.22
N ARG A 12 -14.67 4.14 1.32
CA ARG A 12 -15.76 5.02 0.88
C ARG A 12 -16.63 5.49 2.04
N ALA A 13 -16.99 4.58 2.95
CA ALA A 13 -17.74 4.91 4.16
C ALA A 13 -16.94 5.87 5.05
N ALA A 14 -15.66 5.60 5.28
CA ALA A 14 -14.80 6.47 6.08
C ALA A 14 -14.65 7.89 5.49
N LEU A 15 -14.57 8.02 4.16
CA LEU A 15 -14.52 9.33 3.50
C LEU A 15 -15.84 10.11 3.64
N ARG A 16 -16.99 9.41 3.59
CA ARG A 16 -18.30 10.02 3.83
C ARG A 16 -18.43 10.51 5.27
N ASP A 17 -18.01 9.71 6.23
CA ASP A 17 -18.03 10.08 7.65
C ASP A 17 -17.06 11.23 7.97
N GLN A 18 -15.92 11.29 7.28
CA GLN A 18 -14.97 12.40 7.38
C GLN A 18 -15.57 13.74 6.91
N GLY A 19 -16.50 13.70 5.95
CA GLY A 19 -17.15 14.87 5.36
C GLY A 19 -16.23 15.72 4.48
N GLY A 20 -16.71 16.89 4.10
CA GLY A 20 -15.97 17.83 3.24
C GLY A 20 -15.77 17.31 1.81
N LEU A 21 -14.74 17.83 1.13
CA LEU A 21 -14.54 17.61 -0.30
C LEU A 21 -14.27 16.14 -0.66
N LEU A 22 -13.56 15.39 0.18
CA LEU A 22 -13.37 13.94 -0.02
C LEU A 22 -14.69 13.18 0.00
N SER A 23 -15.64 13.57 0.86
CA SER A 23 -16.98 12.97 0.88
C SER A 23 -17.76 13.28 -0.40
N GLU A 24 -17.65 14.50 -0.92
CA GLU A 24 -18.36 14.95 -2.13
C GLU A 24 -17.84 14.26 -3.40
N LEU A 25 -16.57 13.85 -3.40
CA LEU A 25 -15.90 13.28 -4.56
C LEU A 25 -15.72 11.75 -4.48
N ALA A 26 -16.16 11.10 -3.40
CA ALA A 26 -16.08 9.65 -3.18
C ALA A 26 -17.11 8.84 -4.00
N ASP A 27 -17.26 9.20 -5.28
CA ASP A 27 -18.29 8.71 -6.21
C ASP A 27 -17.77 7.74 -7.29
N GLY A 28 -16.54 7.23 -7.14
CA GLY A 28 -15.98 6.20 -8.02
C GLY A 28 -16.88 4.95 -8.18
N PRO A 29 -17.05 4.42 -9.41
CA PRO A 29 -17.98 3.32 -9.66
C PRO A 29 -17.39 1.97 -9.23
N ALA A 30 -18.22 1.11 -8.64
CA ALA A 30 -17.81 -0.22 -8.17
C ALA A 30 -17.33 -1.16 -9.31
N SER A 31 -17.66 -0.84 -10.57
CA SER A 31 -17.14 -1.55 -11.75
C SER A 31 -15.62 -1.51 -11.88
N ASN A 32 -14.97 -0.53 -11.23
CA ASN A 32 -13.52 -0.35 -11.28
C ASN A 32 -12.80 -1.12 -10.17
N TRP A 33 -13.53 -1.86 -9.34
CA TRP A 33 -12.94 -2.49 -8.16
C TRP A 33 -12.35 -3.86 -8.52
N PRO A 34 -11.10 -4.15 -8.12
CA PRO A 34 -10.52 -5.45 -8.37
C PRO A 34 -11.27 -6.54 -7.62
N ALA A 35 -11.46 -7.68 -8.28
CA ALA A 35 -12.10 -8.85 -7.68
C ALA A 35 -11.17 -9.57 -6.68
N GLN A 36 -9.87 -9.53 -6.96
CA GLN A 36 -8.84 -10.17 -6.13
C GLN A 36 -8.38 -9.24 -5.00
N PRO A 37 -7.92 -9.81 -3.87
CA PRO A 37 -7.28 -9.04 -2.81
C PRO A 37 -6.09 -8.23 -3.33
N GLY A 38 -5.99 -6.97 -2.91
CA GLY A 38 -4.89 -6.08 -3.23
C GLY A 38 -3.88 -5.94 -2.08
N PRO A 39 -2.91 -5.01 -2.23
CA PRO A 39 -1.92 -4.72 -1.21
C PRO A 39 -2.50 -4.46 0.21
N PRO A 40 -3.60 -3.70 0.38
CA PRO A 40 -4.18 -3.48 1.72
C PRO A 40 -4.70 -4.76 2.39
N GLN A 41 -5.38 -5.63 1.63
CA GLN A 41 -5.89 -6.91 2.14
C GLN A 41 -4.76 -7.89 2.45
N ILE A 42 -3.70 -7.89 1.64
CA ILE A 42 -2.50 -8.65 1.92
C ILE A 42 -1.95 -8.18 3.27
N ALA A 43 -1.55 -6.93 3.41
CA ALA A 43 -0.96 -6.45 4.67
C ALA A 43 -1.81 -6.72 5.92
N ALA A 44 -3.14 -6.57 5.80
CA ALA A 44 -4.09 -6.82 6.88
C ALA A 44 -4.23 -8.31 7.28
N ASP A 45 -3.96 -9.25 6.38
CA ASP A 45 -3.96 -10.69 6.67
C ASP A 45 -2.67 -11.15 7.39
N GLY A 46 -1.67 -10.27 7.51
CA GLY A 46 -0.39 -10.57 8.16
C GLY A 46 -0.45 -10.57 9.69
N PRO A 47 0.43 -11.34 10.37
CA PRO A 47 0.43 -11.49 11.82
C PRO A 47 0.63 -10.18 12.61
N ARG A 48 1.24 -9.15 12.00
CA ARG A 48 1.44 -7.85 12.65
C ARG A 48 0.15 -7.04 12.78
N ALA A 49 -0.80 -7.31 11.89
CA ALA A 49 -2.13 -6.71 11.90
C ALA A 49 -3.12 -7.49 12.78
N ALA A 50 -2.70 -8.59 13.42
CA ALA A 50 -3.59 -9.45 14.21
C ALA A 50 -4.36 -8.66 15.28
N GLY A 51 -5.69 -8.80 15.26
CA GLY A 51 -6.61 -8.07 16.14
C GLY A 51 -6.84 -6.60 15.77
N ARG A 52 -6.24 -6.11 14.68
CA ARG A 52 -6.37 -4.75 14.13
C ARG A 52 -6.44 -4.77 12.60
N GLU A 53 -6.93 -5.87 12.04
CA GLU A 53 -6.86 -6.14 10.60
C GLU A 53 -7.69 -5.11 9.80
N ALA A 54 -8.84 -4.68 10.34
CA ALA A 54 -9.68 -3.67 9.70
C ALA A 54 -9.02 -2.30 9.67
N GLU A 55 -8.30 -1.93 10.73
CA GLU A 55 -7.57 -0.67 10.85
C GLU A 55 -6.40 -0.61 9.85
N TYR A 56 -5.61 -1.69 9.74
CA TYR A 56 -4.53 -1.79 8.74
C TYR A 56 -5.07 -1.77 7.31
N GLU A 57 -6.15 -2.49 7.04
CA GLU A 57 -6.76 -2.49 5.70
C GLU A 57 -7.24 -1.08 5.33
N LEU A 58 -8.01 -0.43 6.21
CA LEU A 58 -8.56 0.91 5.95
C LEU A 58 -7.47 1.96 5.74
N LEU A 59 -6.47 2.00 6.62
CA LEU A 59 -5.39 2.99 6.48
C LEU A 59 -4.61 2.76 5.19
N LEU A 60 -4.36 1.51 4.79
CA LEU A 60 -3.63 1.22 3.55
C LEU A 60 -4.48 1.46 2.30
N GLU A 61 -5.80 1.29 2.37
CA GLU A 61 -6.69 1.73 1.29
C GLU A 61 -6.64 3.26 1.09
N MET A 62 -6.54 4.04 2.17
CA MET A 62 -6.32 5.49 2.06
C MET A 62 -5.00 5.80 1.35
N ILE A 63 -3.90 5.14 1.75
CA ILE A 63 -2.60 5.37 1.11
C ILE A 63 -2.61 4.90 -0.35
N LEU A 64 -3.18 3.74 -0.64
CA LEU A 64 -3.26 3.22 -2.00
C LEU A 64 -4.07 4.17 -2.90
N GLU A 65 -5.25 4.60 -2.45
CA GLU A 65 -6.07 5.56 -3.18
C GLU A 65 -5.35 6.90 -3.38
N GLY A 66 -4.63 7.39 -2.37
CA GLY A 66 -3.79 8.58 -2.50
C GLY A 66 -2.69 8.41 -3.55
N SER A 67 -2.04 7.25 -3.60
CA SER A 67 -1.03 6.96 -4.63
C SER A 67 -1.62 6.88 -6.04
N LEU A 68 -2.86 6.39 -6.17
CA LEU A 68 -3.55 6.34 -7.46
C LEU A 68 -3.95 7.74 -7.91
N LEU A 69 -4.38 8.62 -7.01
CA LEU A 69 -4.60 10.04 -7.35
C LEU A 69 -3.33 10.74 -7.83
N HIS A 70 -2.15 10.34 -7.33
CA HIS A 70 -0.88 10.91 -7.76
C HIS A 70 -0.40 10.37 -9.10
N TYR A 71 -0.50 9.05 -9.29
CA TYR A 71 0.31 8.35 -10.29
C TYR A 71 -0.47 7.37 -11.18
N GLY A 72 -1.77 7.21 -10.98
CA GLY A 72 -2.56 6.19 -11.68
C GLY A 72 -4.04 6.52 -11.77
N ASP A 73 -4.86 5.46 -11.72
CA ASP A 73 -6.31 5.56 -11.88
C ASP A 73 -7.01 5.39 -10.52
N PRO A 74 -7.57 6.46 -9.93
CA PRO A 74 -8.26 6.37 -8.65
C PRO A 74 -9.55 5.54 -8.73
N ARG A 75 -9.92 4.89 -7.63
CA ARG A 75 -11.03 3.92 -7.57
C ARG A 75 -12.28 4.49 -6.90
N VAL A 76 -12.08 5.42 -5.97
CA VAL A 76 -13.10 5.99 -5.08
C VAL A 76 -13.22 7.49 -5.29
N VAL A 77 -12.11 8.22 -5.27
CA VAL A 77 -12.11 9.68 -5.32
C VAL A 77 -11.90 10.15 -6.75
N LEU A 78 -12.88 10.85 -7.31
CA LEU A 78 -12.80 11.37 -8.68
C LEU A 78 -12.43 12.85 -8.66
N ALA A 79 -11.22 13.17 -9.11
CA ALA A 79 -10.73 14.55 -9.23
C ALA A 79 -9.75 14.65 -10.41
N ASP A 80 -9.53 15.87 -10.90
CA ASP A 80 -8.60 16.15 -11.99
C ASP A 80 -7.43 17.04 -11.56
N GLY A 81 -6.35 16.99 -12.34
CA GLY A 81 -5.20 17.89 -12.23
C GLY A 81 -4.65 18.07 -10.81
N ASP A 82 -4.41 19.32 -10.44
CA ASP A 82 -3.82 19.68 -9.14
C ASP A 82 -4.72 19.30 -7.95
N LEU A 83 -6.04 19.21 -8.16
CA LEU A 83 -6.95 18.80 -7.09
C LEU A 83 -6.75 17.32 -6.73
N ALA A 84 -6.52 16.46 -7.73
CA ALA A 84 -6.21 15.05 -7.47
C ALA A 84 -4.96 14.92 -6.58
N LEU A 85 -3.91 15.70 -6.86
CA LEU A 85 -2.69 15.72 -6.04
C LEU A 85 -2.96 16.16 -4.60
N LEU A 86 -3.73 17.24 -4.39
CA LEU A 86 -4.04 17.72 -3.04
C LEU A 86 -4.90 16.72 -2.25
N LEU A 87 -5.86 16.07 -2.90
CA LEU A 87 -6.67 15.02 -2.27
C LEU A 87 -5.83 13.76 -1.99
N GLY A 88 -4.85 13.47 -2.84
CA GLY A 88 -3.87 12.42 -2.61
C GLY A 88 -3.02 12.67 -1.37
N ASP A 89 -2.47 13.88 -1.22
CA ASP A 89 -1.76 14.32 -0.02
C ASP A 89 -2.63 14.22 1.24
N GLN A 90 -3.91 14.58 1.13
CA GLN A 90 -4.85 14.47 2.24
C GLN A 90 -5.08 13.00 2.64
N LEU A 91 -5.24 12.09 1.67
CA LEU A 91 -5.39 10.66 1.95
C LEU A 91 -4.11 10.05 2.54
N TYR A 92 -2.93 10.46 2.07
CA TYR A 92 -1.66 10.12 2.69
C TYR A 92 -1.60 10.55 4.16
N ALA A 93 -1.96 11.81 4.45
CA ALA A 93 -1.97 12.32 5.81
C ALA A 93 -2.94 11.54 6.72
N LEU A 94 -4.15 11.24 6.25
CA LEU A 94 -5.15 10.47 7.01
C LEU A 94 -4.68 9.03 7.29
N GLY A 95 -4.14 8.34 6.29
CA GLY A 95 -3.63 6.98 6.46
C GLY A 95 -2.42 6.92 7.41
N LEU A 96 -1.48 7.88 7.27
CA LEU A 96 -0.29 7.96 8.13
C LEU A 96 -0.65 8.33 9.57
N ALA A 97 -1.61 9.24 9.79
CA ALA A 97 -2.08 9.59 11.12
C ALA A 97 -2.66 8.37 11.84
N ARG A 98 -3.50 7.58 11.15
CA ARG A 98 -4.05 6.33 11.68
C ARG A 98 -2.94 5.32 12.00
N LEU A 99 -1.96 5.16 11.11
CA LEU A 99 -0.84 4.24 11.36
C LEU A 99 0.01 4.67 12.56
N ALA A 100 0.23 5.96 12.73
CA ALA A 100 0.95 6.50 13.88
C ALA A 100 0.18 6.26 15.20
N GLU A 101 -1.15 6.39 15.19
CA GLU A 101 -2.00 6.07 16.35
C GLU A 101 -1.92 4.58 16.75
N LEU A 102 -1.70 3.67 15.79
CA LEU A 102 -1.45 2.25 16.07
C LEU A 102 -0.10 1.98 16.74
N GLY A 103 0.81 2.96 16.72
CA GLY A 103 2.14 2.88 17.33
C GLY A 103 3.13 1.96 16.59
N ASP A 104 2.81 1.54 15.36
CA ASP A 104 3.66 0.65 14.58
C ASP A 104 4.71 1.42 13.76
N LEU A 105 5.80 1.79 14.42
CA LEU A 105 6.90 2.54 13.80
C LEU A 105 7.60 1.77 12.67
N GLU A 106 7.62 0.45 12.72
CA GLU A 106 8.22 -0.36 11.65
C GLU A 106 7.37 -0.31 10.39
N ALA A 107 6.04 -0.40 10.52
CA ALA A 107 5.12 -0.21 9.40
C ALA A 107 5.18 1.23 8.85
N VAL A 108 5.33 2.24 9.71
CA VAL A 108 5.53 3.64 9.26
C VAL A 108 6.79 3.75 8.40
N ALA A 109 7.91 3.19 8.85
CA ALA A 109 9.16 3.22 8.10
C ALA A 109 9.04 2.46 6.77
N GLU A 110 8.36 1.31 6.77
CA GLU A 110 8.14 0.54 5.55
C GLU A 110 7.23 1.28 4.56
N LEU A 111 6.18 1.93 5.03
CA LEU A 111 5.27 2.69 4.19
C LEU A 111 5.94 3.94 3.60
N ALA A 112 6.82 4.60 4.35
CA ALA A 112 7.63 5.71 3.83
C ALA A 112 8.54 5.26 2.68
N ASP A 113 9.12 4.05 2.79
CA ASP A 113 9.90 3.44 1.72
C ASP A 113 9.04 3.14 0.49
N VAL A 114 7.83 2.61 0.68
CA VAL A 114 6.87 2.36 -0.40
C VAL A 114 6.53 3.65 -1.14
N ILE A 115 6.12 4.70 -0.43
CA ILE A 115 5.77 6.00 -1.04
C ILE A 115 6.95 6.56 -1.83
N SER A 116 8.16 6.52 -1.26
CA SER A 116 9.37 7.03 -1.91
C SER A 116 9.70 6.25 -3.20
N LEU A 117 9.61 4.92 -3.16
CA LEU A 117 9.89 4.07 -4.31
C LEU A 117 8.80 4.16 -5.39
N LEU A 118 7.54 4.39 -5.02
CA LEU A 118 6.46 4.67 -5.98
C LEU A 118 6.70 5.99 -6.72
N ALA A 119 7.09 7.04 -6.01
CA ALA A 119 7.44 8.32 -6.62
C ALA A 119 8.62 8.16 -7.60
N GLN A 120 9.63 7.37 -7.24
CA GLN A 120 10.75 7.05 -8.13
C GLN A 120 10.30 6.27 -9.37
N ALA A 121 9.52 5.21 -9.19
CA ALA A 121 8.99 4.39 -10.29
C ALA A 121 8.14 5.23 -11.26
N HIS A 122 7.34 6.16 -10.74
CA HIS A 122 6.59 7.10 -11.57
C HIS A 122 7.51 8.05 -12.35
N ALA A 123 8.53 8.62 -11.71
CA ALA A 123 9.51 9.50 -12.37
C ALA A 123 10.27 8.79 -13.51
N ASP A 124 10.53 7.49 -13.35
CA ASP A 124 11.19 6.65 -14.35
C ASP A 124 10.22 6.08 -15.41
N ALA A 125 8.92 6.35 -15.30
CA ALA A 125 7.86 5.75 -16.09
C ALA A 125 7.87 4.21 -16.09
N ASP A 126 8.16 3.62 -14.92
CA ASP A 126 8.24 2.17 -14.68
C ASP A 126 7.04 1.68 -13.83
N PRO A 127 5.87 1.44 -14.45
CA PRO A 127 4.71 0.94 -13.72
C PRO A 127 4.90 -0.48 -13.17
N GLU A 128 5.81 -1.27 -13.73
CA GLU A 128 6.09 -2.62 -13.24
C GLU A 128 6.80 -2.57 -11.89
N LEU A 129 7.78 -1.68 -11.75
CA LEU A 129 8.44 -1.42 -10.47
C LEU A 129 7.42 -0.92 -9.44
N GLY A 130 6.52 -0.01 -9.82
CA GLY A 130 5.47 0.50 -8.91
C GLY A 130 4.57 -0.63 -8.38
N SER A 131 4.15 -1.55 -9.25
CA SER A 131 3.41 -2.76 -8.86
C SER A 131 4.23 -3.65 -7.91
N ALA A 132 5.49 -3.91 -8.23
CA ALA A 132 6.37 -4.74 -7.40
C ALA A 132 6.63 -4.13 -6.01
N VAL A 133 6.74 -2.80 -5.92
CA VAL A 133 6.90 -2.06 -4.66
C VAL A 133 5.67 -2.24 -3.77
N TRP A 134 4.46 -2.11 -4.32
CA TRP A 134 3.22 -2.32 -3.56
C TRP A 134 3.08 -3.77 -3.06
N GLU A 135 3.36 -4.75 -3.92
CA GLU A 135 3.31 -6.18 -3.56
C GLU A 135 4.27 -6.51 -2.42
N ALA A 136 5.55 -6.13 -2.55
CA ALA A 136 6.57 -6.41 -1.54
C ALA A 136 6.37 -5.59 -0.26
N GLY A 137 5.97 -4.32 -0.39
CA GLY A 137 5.70 -3.43 0.73
C GLY A 137 4.53 -3.90 1.59
N ALA A 138 3.42 -4.32 0.97
CA ALA A 138 2.27 -4.86 1.70
C ALA A 138 2.65 -6.10 2.53
N VAL A 139 3.43 -7.01 1.93
CA VAL A 139 3.96 -8.17 2.64
C VAL A 139 4.86 -7.74 3.80
N ALA A 140 5.78 -6.80 3.58
CA ALA A 140 6.66 -6.33 4.65
C ALA A 140 5.90 -5.64 5.80
N ILE A 141 4.83 -4.90 5.50
CA ILE A 141 3.98 -4.26 6.51
C ILE A 141 3.23 -5.31 7.36
N GLY A 142 2.62 -6.31 6.72
CA GLY A 142 1.84 -7.33 7.43
C GLY A 142 2.65 -8.43 8.11
N TRP A 143 3.81 -8.80 7.55
CA TRP A 143 4.61 -9.96 7.97
C TRP A 143 6.01 -9.60 8.46
N GLY A 144 6.42 -8.34 8.34
CA GLY A 144 7.76 -7.86 8.68
C GLY A 144 8.72 -7.94 7.49
N ALA A 145 9.69 -7.02 7.46
CA ALA A 145 10.68 -6.95 6.40
C ALA A 145 11.77 -8.04 6.55
N SER A 146 11.98 -8.84 5.50
CA SER A 146 13.11 -9.78 5.39
C SER A 146 14.39 -9.09 4.89
N ASP A 147 15.53 -9.79 4.99
CA ASP A 147 16.79 -9.33 4.36
C ASP A 147 16.69 -9.29 2.84
N SER A 148 15.97 -10.24 2.22
CA SER A 148 15.71 -10.24 0.78
C SER A 148 14.92 -9.00 0.35
N HIS A 149 13.91 -8.60 1.13
CA HIS A 149 13.16 -7.37 0.89
C HIS A 149 14.02 -6.11 1.03
N ARG A 150 14.82 -6.01 2.10
CA ARG A 150 15.76 -4.89 2.29
C ARG A 150 16.75 -4.76 1.14
N ALA A 151 17.31 -5.88 0.69
CA ALA A 151 18.22 -5.92 -0.46
C ALA A 151 17.52 -5.50 -1.77
N ALA A 152 16.30 -5.97 -2.00
CA ALA A 152 15.50 -5.61 -3.17
C ALA A 152 15.17 -4.10 -3.20
N LYS A 153 14.79 -3.50 -2.06
CA LYS A 153 14.63 -2.04 -1.95
C LYS A 153 15.93 -1.28 -2.23
N ALA A 154 17.08 -1.81 -1.81
CA ALA A 154 18.37 -1.19 -2.09
C ALA A 154 18.75 -1.25 -3.58
N LEU A 155 18.34 -2.30 -4.31
CA LEU A 155 18.45 -2.38 -5.77
C LEU A 155 17.56 -1.32 -6.43
N ALA A 156 16.29 -1.22 -6.00
CA ALA A 156 15.34 -0.24 -6.53
C ALA A 156 15.85 1.20 -6.38
N ARG A 157 16.37 1.59 -5.20
CA ARG A 157 16.95 2.93 -4.96
C ARG A 157 18.16 3.27 -5.83
N ARG A 158 18.82 2.26 -6.42
CA ARG A 158 19.97 2.45 -7.32
C ARG A 158 19.57 2.34 -8.81
N HIS A 159 18.28 2.28 -9.11
CA HIS A 159 17.75 2.06 -10.46
C HIS A 159 18.32 0.79 -11.12
N ASP A 160 18.56 -0.25 -10.31
CA ASP A 160 19.04 -1.54 -10.83
C ASP A 160 17.90 -2.28 -11.52
N THR A 161 18.14 -2.78 -12.73
CA THR A 161 17.11 -3.45 -13.55
C THR A 161 16.60 -4.75 -12.96
N SER A 162 17.33 -5.36 -12.02
CA SER A 162 16.89 -6.56 -11.29
C SER A 162 15.95 -6.27 -10.13
N ALA A 163 15.71 -4.99 -9.78
CA ALA A 163 14.94 -4.60 -8.61
C ALA A 163 13.49 -5.13 -8.62
N CYS A 164 12.81 -5.02 -9.76
CA CYS A 164 11.42 -5.46 -9.91
C CYS A 164 11.27 -6.96 -9.63
N ASP A 165 12.11 -7.79 -10.24
CA ASP A 165 12.12 -9.24 -10.01
C ASP A 165 12.48 -9.60 -8.57
N ALA A 166 13.46 -8.89 -7.98
CA ALA A 166 13.87 -9.10 -6.60
C ALA A 166 12.76 -8.78 -5.59
N LEU A 167 12.02 -7.68 -5.79
CA LEU A 167 10.88 -7.30 -4.94
C LEU A 167 9.76 -8.35 -5.02
N ARG A 168 9.38 -8.76 -6.23
CA ARG A 168 8.38 -9.81 -6.43
C ARG A 168 8.80 -11.15 -5.84
N ALA A 169 10.09 -11.49 -5.94
CA ALA A 169 10.64 -12.70 -5.33
C ALA A 169 10.57 -12.64 -3.79
N ALA A 170 10.92 -11.50 -3.19
CA ALA A 170 10.83 -11.30 -1.75
C ALA A 170 9.37 -11.42 -1.25
N ALA A 171 8.40 -10.84 -1.96
CA ALA A 171 6.98 -10.94 -1.63
C ALA A 171 6.47 -12.40 -1.61
N ARG A 172 6.84 -13.20 -2.63
CA ARG A 172 6.42 -14.60 -2.75
C ARG A 172 6.95 -15.51 -1.64
N GLN A 173 8.10 -15.21 -1.06
CA GLN A 173 8.69 -16.02 0.02
C GLN A 173 7.79 -16.08 1.27
N PHE A 174 6.94 -15.08 1.49
CA PHE A 174 6.02 -15.04 2.63
C PHE A 174 4.67 -15.72 2.37
N VAL A 175 4.18 -15.70 1.13
CA VAL A 175 2.90 -16.35 0.74
C VAL A 175 2.97 -17.88 0.90
N GLY A 176 4.17 -18.46 0.98
CA GLY A 176 4.42 -19.89 1.22
C GLY A 176 4.48 -20.34 2.69
N GLY A 177 4.30 -19.44 3.67
CA GLY A 177 4.21 -19.80 5.08
C GLY A 177 5.43 -20.56 5.61
N THR A 178 6.63 -19.99 5.53
CA THR A 178 7.75 -20.32 6.44
C THR A 178 8.89 -19.32 6.25
N LEU A 179 9.19 -18.55 7.30
CA LEU A 179 10.50 -17.91 7.44
C LEU A 179 11.53 -19.01 7.70
N SER A 180 12.23 -19.47 6.66
CA SER A 180 13.51 -20.18 6.87
C SER A 180 14.58 -19.14 7.22
N GLY A 181 14.68 -18.80 8.51
CA GLY A 181 15.87 -18.16 9.05
C GLY A 181 16.99 -19.19 9.29
N PRO A 182 18.27 -18.82 9.19
CA PRO A 182 19.35 -19.74 9.50
C PRO A 182 19.30 -20.09 11.00
N ALA A 183 19.38 -21.38 11.31
CA ALA A 183 19.54 -21.85 12.68
C ALA A 183 20.84 -21.27 13.26
N VAL A 184 20.69 -20.38 14.23
CA VAL A 184 21.83 -19.91 15.03
C VAL A 184 22.29 -21.10 15.86
N SER A 185 23.53 -21.54 15.61
CA SER A 185 24.25 -22.52 16.45
C SER A 185 24.95 -21.81 17.60
#